data_AF-A0A8J5GTP6-F1
#
_entry.id   AF-A0A8J5GTP6-F1
#
_cell.length_a   1.000
_cell.length_b   1.000
_cell.length_c   1.000
_cell.angle_alpha   90.00
_cell.angle_beta   90.00
_cell.angle_gamma   90.00
#
_symmetry.space_group_name_H-M   'P 1'
#
loop_
_entity.id
_entity.type
_entity.pdbx_description
1 polymer ?
#
loop_
_entity_poly.entity_id
_entity_poly.type
_entity_poly.pdbx_seq_one_letter_code
_entity_poly.pdbx_strand_id
1 'polypeptide(L)'
;MKTGVSQAPGDYVYFKSQVPLHKISIGDKQWKYYDFGPKSVPPLICIPGIAGTADVYYKQILSVSKKGYRVISVDIPRVWNHVAWVHSFEKFLDTLSIYHLAENSSFPSSSCSMSD
;
A
#
# COMPACT_ATOMS: atom_id res chain seq x y z
N MET A 1 1.87 -30.63 -7.62
CA MET A 1 2.70 -29.42 -7.42
C MET A 1 2.10 -28.30 -8.27
N LYS A 2 1.46 -27.28 -7.66
CA LYS A 2 0.92 -26.14 -8.42
C LYS A 2 2.09 -25.23 -8.80
N THR A 3 2.48 -25.28 -10.06
CA THR A 3 3.49 -24.43 -10.68
C THR A 3 3.06 -22.97 -10.58
N GLY A 4 3.76 -22.20 -9.74
CA GLY A 4 3.62 -20.75 -9.66
C GLY A 4 4.15 -20.13 -10.94
N VAL A 5 3.29 -19.98 -11.94
CA VAL A 5 3.60 -19.20 -13.13
C VAL A 5 3.74 -17.76 -12.69
N SER A 6 4.97 -17.23 -12.73
CA SER A 6 5.18 -15.79 -12.73
C SER A 6 4.50 -15.25 -13.98
N GLN A 7 3.24 -14.80 -13.86
CA GLN A 7 2.56 -14.12 -14.95
C GLN A 7 3.41 -12.92 -15.40
N ALA A 8 3.59 -12.87 -16.71
CA ALA A 8 4.55 -12.11 -17.50
C ALA A 8 4.31 -10.57 -17.40
N PRO A 9 5.02 -9.72 -18.18
CA PRO A 9 4.88 -8.25 -18.17
C PRO A 9 3.44 -7.71 -18.19
N GLY A 10 2.49 -8.50 -18.70
CA GLY A 10 1.07 -8.16 -18.77
C GLY A 10 0.45 -7.80 -17.41
N ASP A 11 0.82 -8.47 -16.31
CA ASP A 11 0.26 -8.16 -14.99
C ASP A 11 0.70 -6.79 -14.49
N TYR A 12 1.97 -6.44 -14.75
CA TYR A 12 2.50 -5.14 -14.38
C TYR A 12 1.92 -4.03 -15.27
N VAL A 13 1.80 -4.25 -16.57
CA VAL A 13 1.14 -3.30 -17.50
C VAL A 13 -0.33 -3.10 -17.10
N TYR A 14 -1.04 -4.19 -16.79
CA TYR A 14 -2.41 -4.14 -16.28
C TYR A 14 -2.48 -3.33 -14.99
N PHE A 15 -1.62 -3.62 -14.00
CA PHE A 15 -1.54 -2.85 -12.77
C PHE A 15 -1.37 -1.34 -13.04
N LYS A 16 -0.43 -0.97 -13.89
CA LYS A 16 -0.16 0.44 -14.24
C LYS A 16 -1.34 1.13 -14.93
N SER A 17 -2.19 0.39 -15.61
CA SER A 17 -3.43 0.91 -16.23
C SER A 17 -4.57 1.12 -15.24
N GLN A 18 -4.62 0.33 -14.16
CA GLN A 18 -5.73 0.33 -13.20
C GLN A 18 -5.44 1.20 -11.97
N VAL A 19 -4.19 1.21 -11.51
CA VAL A 19 -3.80 1.81 -10.25
C VAL A 19 -2.94 3.05 -10.52
N PRO A 20 -3.50 4.27 -10.35
CA PRO A 20 -2.76 5.49 -10.58
C PRO A 20 -1.68 5.69 -9.52
N LEU A 21 -0.52 6.20 -9.95
CA LEU A 21 0.52 6.66 -9.02
C LEU A 21 0.17 8.07 -8.56
N HIS A 22 -0.17 8.20 -7.28
CA HIS A 22 -0.41 9.48 -6.65
C HIS A 22 0.91 10.14 -6.24
N LYS A 23 0.92 11.47 -6.21
CA LYS A 23 2.05 12.27 -5.75
C LYS A 23 1.54 13.38 -4.84
N ILE A 24 2.13 13.52 -3.67
CA ILE A 24 1.83 14.61 -2.73
C ILE A 24 3.12 15.23 -2.22
N SER A 25 3.09 16.54 -2.02
CA SER A 25 4.21 17.30 -1.46
C SER A 25 3.98 17.53 0.03
N ILE A 26 4.94 17.12 0.85
CA ILE A 26 4.91 17.29 2.31
C ILE A 26 6.19 18.01 2.71
N GLY A 27 6.07 19.31 2.99
CA GLY A 27 7.23 20.18 3.14
C GLY A 27 8.08 20.20 1.86
N ASP A 28 9.35 19.84 1.98
CA ASP A 28 10.32 19.73 0.87
C ASP A 28 10.33 18.34 0.21
N LYS A 29 9.50 17.39 0.69
CA LYS A 29 9.53 15.99 0.25
C LYS A 29 8.38 15.67 -0.69
N GLN A 30 8.68 14.96 -1.76
CA GLN A 30 7.67 14.42 -2.67
C GLN A 30 7.44 12.95 -2.36
N TRP A 31 6.26 12.65 -1.84
CA TRP A 31 5.80 11.28 -1.66
C TRP A 31 5.11 10.81 -2.93
N LYS A 32 5.43 9.59 -3.36
CA LYS A 32 4.64 8.90 -4.36
C LYS A 32 4.04 7.66 -3.74
N TYR A 33 2.83 7.32 -4.11
CA TYR A 33 2.18 6.14 -3.56
C TYR A 33 1.10 5.61 -4.49
N TYR A 34 0.80 4.32 -4.36
CA TYR A 34 -0.40 3.71 -4.89
C TYR A 34 -1.40 3.53 -3.75
N ASP A 35 -2.68 3.71 -4.02
CA ASP A 35 -3.75 3.48 -3.06
C ASP A 35 -4.92 2.82 -3.77
N PHE A 36 -5.19 1.56 -3.44
CA PHE A 36 -6.15 0.73 -4.15
C PHE A 36 -6.99 -0.13 -3.20
N GLY A 37 -8.27 -0.27 -3.51
CA GLY A 37 -9.25 -0.97 -2.68
C GLY A 37 -10.23 -0.04 -1.93
N PRO A 38 -11.13 -0.61 -1.10
CA PRO A 38 -12.24 0.14 -0.50
C PRO A 38 -11.77 1.19 0.51
N LYS A 39 -12.23 2.44 0.41
CA LYS A 39 -11.83 3.51 1.34
C LYS A 39 -12.47 3.41 2.73
N SER A 40 -13.47 2.57 2.91
CA SER A 40 -14.19 2.37 4.18
C SER A 40 -13.49 1.40 5.15
N VAL A 41 -12.41 0.74 4.72
CA VAL A 41 -11.65 -0.20 5.56
C VAL A 41 -10.25 0.36 5.88
N PRO A 42 -9.64 -0.03 7.01
CA PRO A 42 -8.26 0.33 7.31
C PRO A 42 -7.30 -0.15 6.22
N PRO A 43 -6.35 0.69 5.80
CA PRO A 43 -5.36 0.31 4.80
C PRO A 43 -4.23 -0.54 5.39
N LEU A 44 -3.78 -1.51 4.60
CA LEU A 44 -2.48 -2.15 4.77
C LEU A 44 -1.42 -1.29 4.06
N ILE A 45 -0.44 -0.80 4.81
CA ILE A 45 0.61 0.06 4.29
C ILE A 45 1.86 -0.77 3.97
N CYS A 46 2.25 -0.81 2.70
CA CYS A 46 3.45 -1.48 2.22
C CYS A 46 4.60 -0.47 2.12
N ILE A 47 5.66 -0.71 2.91
CA ILE A 47 6.86 0.12 2.95
C ILE A 47 8.00 -0.68 2.30
N PRO A 48 8.61 -0.21 1.21
CA PRO A 48 9.71 -0.92 0.58
C PRO A 48 11.01 -0.79 1.38
N GLY A 49 11.98 -1.66 1.08
CA GLY A 49 13.35 -1.50 1.56
C GLY A 49 14.05 -0.27 0.95
N ILE A 50 15.26 0.02 1.40
CA ILE A 50 16.01 1.27 1.10
C ILE A 50 16.15 1.56 -0.41
N ALA A 51 16.27 0.52 -1.24
CA ALA A 51 16.43 0.65 -2.70
C ALA A 51 15.14 0.35 -3.49
N GLY A 52 14.02 0.10 -2.81
CA GLY A 52 12.76 -0.28 -3.43
C GLY A 52 11.82 0.91 -3.62
N THR A 53 10.95 0.80 -4.62
CA THR A 53 9.91 1.76 -4.97
C THR A 53 8.53 1.15 -4.73
N ALA A 54 7.46 1.96 -4.74
CA ALA A 54 6.10 1.51 -4.43
C ALA A 54 5.57 0.37 -5.32
N ASP A 55 6.09 0.23 -6.54
CA ASP A 55 5.72 -0.78 -7.52
C ASP A 55 6.20 -2.19 -7.17
N VAL A 56 7.18 -2.37 -6.29
CA VAL A 56 7.63 -3.73 -5.88
C VAL A 56 6.49 -4.57 -5.27
N TYR A 57 5.46 -3.92 -4.76
CA TYR A 57 4.28 -4.53 -4.16
C TYR A 57 3.08 -4.66 -5.13
N TYR A 58 3.24 -4.47 -6.44
CA TYR A 58 2.11 -4.48 -7.38
C TYR A 58 1.28 -5.77 -7.32
N LYS A 59 1.92 -6.92 -7.14
CA LYS A 59 1.24 -8.22 -7.01
C LYS A 59 0.41 -8.28 -5.72
N GLN A 60 0.95 -7.77 -4.62
CA GLN A 60 0.28 -7.69 -3.33
C GLN A 60 -0.92 -6.76 -3.43
N ILE A 61 -0.76 -5.58 -4.02
CA ILE A 61 -1.87 -4.64 -4.26
C ILE A 61 -2.99 -5.35 -5.04
N LEU A 62 -2.67 -5.96 -6.18
CA LEU A 62 -3.69 -6.65 -6.99
C LEU A 62 -4.35 -7.85 -6.27
N SER A 63 -3.58 -8.64 -5.52
CA SER A 63 -4.09 -9.86 -4.87
C SER A 63 -4.89 -9.55 -3.60
N VAL A 64 -4.41 -8.62 -2.77
CA VAL A 64 -4.98 -8.31 -1.46
C VAL A 64 -6.19 -7.39 -1.61
N SER A 65 -6.17 -6.44 -2.55
CA SER A 65 -7.35 -5.59 -2.81
C SER A 65 -8.54 -6.39 -3.33
N LYS A 66 -8.32 -7.48 -4.08
CA LYS A 66 -9.39 -8.40 -4.50
C LYS A 66 -10.07 -9.11 -3.32
N LYS A 67 -9.40 -9.21 -2.17
CA LYS A 67 -9.95 -9.78 -0.94
C LYS A 67 -10.72 -8.74 -0.10
N GLY A 68 -10.89 -7.52 -0.59
CA GLY A 68 -11.65 -6.46 0.09
C GLY A 68 -10.81 -5.55 1.00
N TYR A 69 -9.49 -5.67 0.98
CA TYR A 69 -8.61 -4.79 1.74
C TYR A 69 -8.21 -3.55 0.94
N ARG A 70 -8.00 -2.43 1.63
CA ARG A 70 -7.30 -1.28 1.06
C ARG A 70 -5.80 -1.49 1.21
N VAL A 71 -5.04 -1.26 0.14
CA VAL A 71 -3.58 -1.37 0.15
C VAL A 71 -2.99 -0.04 -0.30
N ILE A 72 -2.07 0.48 0.50
CA ILE A 72 -1.31 1.70 0.19
C ILE A 72 0.16 1.31 0.11
N SER A 73 0.79 1.49 -1.05
CA SER A 73 2.22 1.22 -1.23
C SER A 73 2.95 2.53 -1.47
N VAL A 74 4.01 2.79 -0.70
CA VAL A 74 4.70 4.09 -0.70
C VAL A 74 6.08 4.03 -1.35
N ASP A 75 6.46 5.12 -2.00
CA ASP A 75 7.80 5.42 -2.48
C ASP A 75 8.42 6.40 -1.47
N ILE A 76 9.48 5.95 -0.79
CA ILE A 76 10.07 6.71 0.31
C ILE A 76 10.89 7.87 -0.27
N PRO A 77 10.60 9.14 0.07
CA PRO A 77 11.41 10.26 -0.38
C PRO A 77 12.83 10.17 0.20
N ARG A 78 13.80 10.78 -0.48
CA ARG A 78 15.17 10.83 0.00
C ARG A 78 15.23 11.56 1.35
N VAL A 79 15.67 10.83 2.37
CA VAL A 79 15.77 11.29 3.76
C VAL A 79 17.17 10.96 4.29
N TRP A 80 17.73 11.87 5.09
CA TRP A 80 19.09 11.73 5.61
C TRP A 80 19.15 11.01 6.95
N ASN A 81 18.04 11.01 7.70
CA ASN A 81 17.94 10.38 9.00
C ASN A 81 16.55 9.77 9.21
N HIS A 82 16.48 8.79 10.11
CA HIS A 82 15.26 8.05 10.41
C HIS A 82 14.19 8.93 11.08
N VAL A 83 14.59 9.91 11.91
CA VAL A 83 13.65 10.81 12.59
C VAL A 83 12.86 11.67 11.59
N ALA A 84 13.56 12.24 10.60
CA ALA A 84 12.96 13.02 9.52
C ALA A 84 12.08 12.15 8.62
N TRP A 85 12.41 10.87 8.48
CA TRP A 85 11.54 9.91 7.82
C TRP A 85 10.24 9.70 8.60
N VAL A 86 10.33 9.38 9.89
CA VAL A 86 9.16 9.15 10.76
C VAL A 86 8.24 10.37 10.76
N HIS A 87 8.77 11.57 11.02
CA HIS A 87 7.97 12.80 11.02
C HIS A 87 7.33 13.10 9.66
N SER A 88 8.04 12.81 8.56
CA SER A 88 7.46 12.99 7.23
C SER A 88 6.39 11.95 6.93
N PHE A 89 6.54 10.73 7.46
CA PHE A 89 5.59 9.66 7.28
C PHE A 89 4.31 9.88 8.10
N GLU A 90 4.41 10.40 9.33
CA GLU A 90 3.25 10.82 10.12
C GLU A 90 2.40 11.85 9.36
N LYS A 91 3.02 12.91 8.85
CA LYS A 91 2.33 13.91 8.01
C LYS A 91 1.73 13.31 6.74
N PHE A 92 2.37 12.30 6.18
CA PHE A 92 1.84 11.56 5.03
C PHE A 92 0.55 10.84 5.39
N LEU A 93 0.52 10.14 6.53
CA LEU A 93 -0.67 9.44 7.02
C LEU A 93 -1.80 10.41 7.38
N ASP A 94 -1.47 11.56 7.97
CA ASP A 94 -2.43 12.63 8.26
C ASP A 94 -3.07 13.18 6.98
N THR A 95 -2.26 13.41 5.94
CA THR A 95 -2.75 13.92 4.64
C THR A 95 -3.71 12.93 3.97
N LEU A 96 -3.56 11.64 4.24
CA LEU A 96 -4.45 10.59 3.72
C LEU A 96 -5.65 10.31 4.64
N SER A 97 -5.76 11.02 5.76
CA SER A 97 -6.81 10.86 6.78
C SER A 97 -7.01 9.40 7.24
N ILE A 98 -5.93 8.61 7.28
CA ILE A 98 -6.00 7.17 7.53
C ILE A 98 -6.43 6.85 8.97
N TYR A 99 -6.12 7.74 9.91
CA TYR A 99 -6.37 7.54 11.35
C TYR A 99 -7.84 7.46 11.72
N HIS A 100 -8.73 8.18 11.01
CA HIS A 100 -10.16 8.23 11.37
C HIS A 100 -10.94 6.93 11.14
N LEU A 101 -10.41 6.02 10.33
CA LEU A 101 -11.08 4.75 10.01
C LEU A 101 -10.65 3.62 10.95
N ALA A 102 -9.44 3.69 11.49
CA ALA A 102 -8.90 2.65 12.36
C ALA A 102 -9.59 2.59 13.74
N GLU A 103 -10.05 3.74 14.28
CA GLU A 103 -10.82 3.76 15.53
C GLU A 103 -12.23 3.17 15.40
N ASN A 104 -12.80 3.20 14.18
CA ASN A 104 -14.17 2.74 13.93
C ASN A 104 -14.24 1.31 13.37
N SER A 105 -13.11 0.71 13.00
CA SER A 105 -13.06 -0.62 12.43
C SER A 105 -12.82 -1.67 13.52
N SER A 106 -13.90 -2.23 14.05
CA SER A 106 -13.84 -3.57 14.63
C SER A 106 -13.37 -4.52 13.52
N PHE A 107 -12.13 -5.02 13.60
CA PHE A 107 -11.62 -5.99 12.63
C PHE A 107 -12.62 -7.17 12.55
N PRO A 108 -13.13 -7.54 11.36
CA PRO A 108 -13.89 -8.77 11.25
C PRO A 108 -12.93 -9.92 11.56
N SER A 109 -13.16 -10.60 12.69
CA SER A 109 -12.50 -11.84 13.07
C SER A 109 -12.82 -12.88 12.00
N SER A 110 -11.97 -12.96 10.98
CA SER A 110 -12.03 -14.03 10.00
C SER A 110 -11.35 -15.24 10.66
N SER A 111 -12.14 -15.98 11.45
CA SER A 111 -11.86 -17.37 11.76
C SER A 111 -11.86 -18.12 10.43
N CYS A 112 -10.68 -18.29 9.84
CA CYS A 112 -10.48 -19.20 8.74
C CYS A 112 -10.57 -20.61 9.31
N SER A 113 -11.79 -21.16 9.34
CA SER A 113 -12.02 -22.57 9.62
C SER A 113 -11.43 -23.37 8.46
N MET A 114 -10.29 -24.00 8.72
CA MET A 114 -9.81 -25.11 7.89
C MET A 114 -10.76 -26.30 8.14
N SER A 115 -11.61 -26.57 7.15
CA SER A 115 -12.28 -27.85 6.90
C SER A 115 -11.68 -28.34 5.57
N ASP A 116 -11.23 -29.58 5.37
CA ASP A 116 -11.42 -30.86 6.06
C ASP A 116 -10.09 -31.60 6.27
#